data_AF-A0AAV3XPH2-F1
#
_entry.id   AF-A0AAV3XPH2-F1
#
_cell.length_a   1.000
_cell.length_b   1.000
_cell.length_c   1.000
_cell.angle_alpha   90.00
_cell.angle_beta   90.00
_cell.angle_gamma   90.00
#
_symmetry.space_group_name_H-M   'P 1'
#
loop_
_entity.id
_entity.type
_entity.pdbx_description
1 polymer ?
#
loop_
_entity_poly.entity_id
_entity_poly.type
_entity_poly.pdbx_seq_one_letter_code
_entity_poly.pdbx_strand_id
1 'polypeptide(L)'
;MTSSTDAIDEFEFTSPEIRLELVDGQFCVGGTLTGSQWLLREILQGWGLESAIAFAPLPLWYEALRVAFDAPTPTADLGQWAAQYPYQTPEIPPLGSRHLGEHWHIRQLLGEELRTAVGRASLGMCMGRDFLMRLGEDAFTPDVKFVRANRLTHYHEWFFDGSADLVIEVLLPEQSDIDKVERFRRYAAAGVEHYWPVDPVQQQVTLYRLGASGYEVQPLDSDGCYRGFEGLTFAPSHLWLPYNQKLPVFTAPYQKGDWVIKEVEGEDLGWGSVPFVPQVALEPVSIRFEQFVSWCPEAKLEGYGDKYPIIGGTWGTRNALGMLLMSLGLVETVRLVHPLDWVAALDRVKQQEANDTARRQQWWEVARRAAVALHNTFSVGGVGTIGDLVSSAPLNYWSELTLVIWDAPPSTKLWGALDALKTEDIEFDLVEAKFATPAQWQQIANEMVVLAGSWSNSVTPIRKRLQLFWEEI
;
A
#
# COMPACT_ATOMS: atom_id res chain seq x y z
N MET A 1 6.60 36.03 4.03
CA MET A 1 7.77 35.13 3.98
C MET A 1 7.69 34.28 5.23
N THR A 2 6.92 33.20 5.19
CA THR A 2 6.97 32.14 6.19
C THR A 2 8.36 31.52 6.15
N SER A 3 8.97 31.30 7.31
CA SER A 3 10.29 30.68 7.35
C SER A 3 10.18 29.23 6.87
N SER A 4 11.25 28.67 6.30
CA SER A 4 11.24 27.27 5.84
C SER A 4 10.92 26.26 6.95
N THR A 5 11.13 26.64 8.21
CA THR A 5 10.79 25.84 9.39
C THR A 5 9.28 25.82 9.63
N ASP A 6 8.60 26.97 9.49
CA ASP A 6 7.14 27.06 9.67
C ASP A 6 6.38 26.18 8.66
N ALA A 7 6.90 26.05 7.43
CA ALA A 7 6.29 25.23 6.38
C ALA A 7 6.47 23.71 6.60
N ILE A 8 7.54 23.28 7.26
CA ILE A 8 7.78 21.87 7.59
C ILE A 8 6.90 21.48 8.79
N ASP A 9 6.85 22.33 9.82
CA ASP A 9 6.00 22.12 11.00
C ASP A 9 4.50 22.10 10.60
N GLU A 10 4.10 22.93 9.64
CA GLU A 10 2.73 22.95 9.10
C GLU A 10 2.41 21.67 8.29
N PHE A 11 3.36 21.12 7.53
CA PHE A 11 3.17 19.87 6.78
C PHE A 11 3.08 18.63 7.71
N GLU A 12 3.97 18.52 8.69
CA GLU A 12 3.97 17.40 9.65
C GLU A 12 2.72 17.40 10.55
N PHE A 13 2.12 18.56 10.79
CA PHE A 13 0.87 18.68 11.53
C PHE A 13 -0.37 18.42 10.68
N THR A 14 -0.29 18.59 9.36
CA THR A 14 -1.44 18.44 8.45
C THR A 14 -1.53 17.08 7.77
N SER A 15 -0.42 16.37 7.60
CA SER A 15 -0.37 15.04 6.96
C SER A 15 -0.58 13.89 7.96
N PRO A 16 -1.32 12.83 7.59
CA PRO A 16 -1.46 11.64 8.42
C PRO A 16 -0.14 10.90 8.56
N GLU A 17 0.00 10.13 9.63
CA GLU A 17 1.05 9.11 9.66
C GLU A 17 0.78 8.10 8.54
N ILE A 18 1.74 7.92 7.62
CA ILE A 18 1.54 7.07 6.44
C ILE A 18 1.52 5.59 6.85
N ARG A 19 0.32 5.10 7.16
CA ARG A 19 -0.04 3.70 7.38
C ARG A 19 -1.10 3.35 6.34
N LEU A 20 -0.97 2.20 5.70
CA LEU A 20 -1.89 1.72 4.69
C LEU A 20 -2.62 0.50 5.24
N GLU A 21 -3.93 0.63 5.44
CA GLU A 21 -4.74 -0.37 6.13
C GLU A 21 -6.01 -0.66 5.32
N LEU A 22 -6.58 -1.86 5.52
CA LEU A 22 -7.88 -2.24 5.00
C LEU A 22 -8.84 -2.38 6.18
N VAL A 23 -9.88 -1.55 6.23
CA VAL A 23 -10.85 -1.56 7.34
C VAL A 23 -12.25 -1.51 6.77
N ASP A 24 -13.08 -2.51 7.07
CA ASP A 24 -14.44 -2.66 6.55
C ASP A 24 -14.52 -2.58 5.01
N GLY A 25 -13.51 -3.16 4.35
CA GLY A 25 -13.36 -3.13 2.89
C GLY A 25 -12.95 -1.77 2.32
N GLN A 26 -12.48 -0.84 3.15
CA GLN A 26 -12.03 0.50 2.75
C GLN A 26 -10.51 0.63 2.88
N PHE A 27 -9.87 1.24 1.89
CA PHE A 27 -8.46 1.60 1.93
C PHE A 27 -8.28 2.86 2.79
N CYS A 28 -7.74 2.67 3.98
CA CYS A 28 -7.56 3.70 5.00
C CYS A 28 -6.09 4.13 5.07
N VAL A 29 -5.85 5.45 5.01
CA VAL A 29 -4.53 6.05 5.19
C VAL A 29 -4.46 6.70 6.57
N GLY A 30 -3.42 6.37 7.34
CA GLY A 30 -3.33 6.78 8.74
C GLY A 30 -4.46 6.21 9.61
N GLY A 31 -5.03 5.06 9.20
CA GLY A 31 -6.11 4.40 9.92
C GLY A 31 -7.49 5.05 9.75
N THR A 32 -7.67 6.03 8.87
CA THR A 32 -8.95 6.71 8.68
C THR A 32 -9.30 6.97 7.20
N LEU A 33 -10.60 7.12 6.92
CA LEU A 33 -11.06 7.60 5.60
C LEU A 33 -10.72 9.08 5.35
N THR A 34 -10.58 9.89 6.40
CA THR A 34 -10.17 11.30 6.25
C THR A 34 -8.71 11.40 5.78
N GLY A 35 -7.83 10.51 6.26
CA GLY A 35 -6.49 10.37 5.70
C GLY A 35 -6.50 9.90 4.24
N SER A 36 -7.44 9.04 3.87
CA SER A 36 -7.62 8.64 2.47
C SER A 36 -8.08 9.80 1.59
N GLN A 37 -9.02 10.64 2.07
CA GLN A 37 -9.41 11.87 1.37
C GLN A 37 -8.24 12.84 1.20
N TRP A 38 -7.41 12.98 2.24
CA TRP A 38 -6.17 13.77 2.17
C TRP A 38 -5.25 13.25 1.08
N LEU A 39 -4.92 11.95 1.10
CA LEU A 39 -4.01 11.38 0.12
C LEU A 39 -4.56 11.48 -1.31
N LEU A 40 -5.87 11.26 -1.49
CA LEU A 40 -6.51 11.43 -2.80
C LEU A 40 -6.35 12.86 -3.30
N ARG A 41 -6.60 13.86 -2.46
CA ARG A 41 -6.42 15.27 -2.83
C ARG A 41 -4.98 15.57 -3.24
N GLU A 42 -3.99 15.09 -2.48
CA GLU A 42 -2.58 15.27 -2.81
C GLU A 42 -2.23 14.63 -4.17
N ILE A 43 -2.71 13.41 -4.44
CA ILE A 43 -2.53 12.74 -5.73
C ILE A 43 -3.18 13.53 -6.86
N LEU A 44 -4.43 13.99 -6.71
CA LEU A 44 -5.12 14.79 -7.74
C LEU A 44 -4.35 16.08 -8.05
N GLN A 45 -3.72 16.69 -7.04
CA GLN A 45 -2.95 17.92 -7.21
C GLN A 45 -1.63 17.69 -7.94
N GLY A 46 -0.85 16.65 -7.59
CA GLY A 46 0.47 16.45 -8.19
C GLY A 46 0.53 15.49 -9.38
N TRP A 47 -0.51 14.68 -9.62
CA TRP A 47 -0.61 13.80 -10.79
C TRP A 47 -1.64 14.28 -11.83
N GLY A 48 -2.51 15.22 -11.45
CA GLY A 48 -3.57 15.74 -12.29
C GLY A 48 -4.83 14.87 -12.29
N LEU A 49 -5.95 15.46 -12.71
CA LEU A 49 -7.27 14.82 -12.66
C LEU A 49 -7.40 13.67 -13.67
N GLU A 50 -6.68 13.74 -14.79
CA GLU A 50 -6.61 12.70 -15.81
C GLU A 50 -6.14 11.35 -15.24
N SER A 51 -5.28 11.39 -14.22
CA SER A 51 -4.81 10.20 -13.51
C SER A 51 -5.96 9.47 -12.79
N ALA A 52 -6.93 10.20 -12.24
CA ALA A 52 -8.12 9.62 -11.65
C ALA A 52 -9.13 9.21 -12.72
N ILE A 53 -9.36 10.07 -13.72
CA ILE A 53 -10.35 9.83 -14.79
C ILE A 53 -10.11 8.49 -15.49
N ALA A 54 -8.84 8.08 -15.63
CA ALA A 54 -8.44 6.82 -16.22
C ALA A 54 -9.07 5.55 -15.60
N PHE A 55 -9.64 5.63 -14.40
CA PHE A 55 -10.24 4.49 -13.69
C PHE A 55 -11.74 4.28 -13.90
N ALA A 56 -12.42 5.20 -14.59
CA ALA A 56 -13.86 5.09 -14.82
C ALA A 56 -14.26 5.70 -16.17
N PRO A 57 -15.31 5.16 -16.83
CA PRO A 57 -15.75 5.69 -18.11
C PRO A 57 -16.32 7.11 -17.96
N LEU A 58 -16.10 7.97 -18.96
CA LEU A 58 -16.51 9.39 -18.92
C LEU A 58 -17.97 9.62 -18.47
N PRO A 59 -18.98 8.84 -18.91
CA PRO A 59 -20.36 9.01 -18.43
C PRO A 59 -20.53 8.91 -16.92
N LEU A 60 -19.72 8.08 -16.25
CA LEU A 60 -19.80 7.89 -14.80
C LEU A 60 -19.25 9.11 -14.05
N TRP A 61 -18.21 9.76 -14.58
CA TRP A 61 -17.68 11.02 -14.03
C TRP A 61 -18.65 12.18 -14.18
N TYR A 62 -19.31 12.31 -15.34
CA TYR A 62 -20.35 13.32 -15.52
C TYR A 62 -21.53 13.10 -14.56
N GLU A 63 -21.92 11.84 -14.34
CA GLU A 63 -22.97 11.51 -13.36
C GLU A 63 -22.52 11.81 -11.93
N ALA A 64 -21.26 11.54 -11.57
CA ALA A 64 -20.71 11.88 -10.26
C ALA A 64 -20.76 13.40 -10.01
N LEU A 65 -20.35 14.22 -10.98
CA LEU A 65 -20.47 15.68 -10.90
C LEU A 65 -21.93 16.12 -10.75
N ARG A 66 -22.83 15.51 -11.51
CA ARG A 66 -24.27 15.80 -11.45
C ARG A 66 -24.83 15.55 -10.04
N VAL A 67 -24.53 14.39 -9.47
CA VAL A 67 -24.98 13.98 -8.13
C VAL A 67 -24.31 14.85 -7.05
N ALA A 68 -23.01 15.10 -7.16
CA ALA A 68 -22.28 15.86 -6.16
C ALA A 68 -22.80 17.31 -6.03
N PHE A 69 -23.05 17.97 -7.15
CA PHE A 69 -23.43 19.39 -7.14
C PHE A 69 -24.94 19.63 -7.25
N ASP A 70 -25.77 18.58 -7.04
CA ASP A 70 -27.23 18.60 -7.21
C ASP A 70 -27.65 19.30 -8.52
N ALA A 71 -26.93 18.96 -9.58
CA ALA A 71 -27.04 19.63 -10.87
C ALA A 71 -28.00 18.85 -11.80
N PRO A 72 -28.67 19.50 -12.75
CA PRO A 72 -29.37 18.80 -13.81
C PRO A 72 -28.35 18.23 -14.82
N THR A 73 -28.75 17.20 -15.55
CA THR A 73 -27.94 16.66 -16.66
C THR A 73 -27.59 17.77 -17.65
N PRO A 74 -26.32 17.97 -18.00
CA PRO A 74 -25.93 19.03 -18.91
C PRO A 74 -26.53 18.81 -20.31
N THR A 75 -27.10 19.87 -20.91
CA THR A 75 -27.64 19.83 -22.28
C THR A 75 -26.89 20.73 -23.27
N ALA A 76 -25.87 21.47 -22.82
CA ALA A 76 -25.07 22.41 -23.60
C ALA A 76 -23.63 22.54 -23.01
N ASP A 77 -22.90 23.61 -23.36
CA ASP A 77 -21.53 23.93 -22.92
C ASP A 77 -21.24 23.55 -21.45
N LEU A 78 -20.44 22.50 -21.28
CA LEU A 78 -20.13 21.91 -19.97
C LEU A 78 -19.31 22.87 -19.09
N GLY A 79 -18.50 23.75 -19.68
CA GLY A 79 -17.70 24.71 -18.95
C GLY A 79 -18.56 25.78 -18.30
N GLN A 80 -19.52 26.34 -19.05
CA GLN A 80 -20.53 27.25 -18.48
C GLN A 80 -21.41 26.55 -17.45
N TRP A 81 -21.80 25.31 -17.72
CA TRP A 81 -22.58 24.50 -16.78
C TRP A 81 -21.83 24.30 -15.46
N ALA A 82 -20.53 24.02 -15.47
CA ALA A 82 -19.75 23.81 -14.25
C ALA A 82 -19.47 25.11 -13.48
N ALA A 83 -19.27 26.23 -14.19
CA ALA A 83 -18.90 27.51 -13.59
C ALA A 83 -20.00 28.15 -12.72
N GLN A 84 -21.26 27.73 -12.86
CA GLN A 84 -22.38 28.28 -12.10
C GLN A 84 -22.53 27.68 -10.69
N TYR A 85 -21.85 26.57 -10.39
CA TYR A 85 -21.97 25.88 -9.11
C TYR A 85 -20.95 26.40 -8.11
N PRO A 86 -21.38 26.82 -6.90
CA PRO A 86 -20.46 27.27 -5.88
C PRO A 86 -19.57 26.12 -5.44
N TYR A 87 -18.29 26.41 -5.25
CA TYR A 87 -17.30 25.48 -4.75
C TYR A 87 -16.57 26.11 -3.57
N GLN A 88 -16.41 25.33 -2.51
CA GLN A 88 -15.54 25.63 -1.40
C GLN A 88 -14.57 24.46 -1.27
N THR A 89 -13.28 24.76 -1.25
CA THR A 89 -12.25 23.75 -0.99
C THR A 89 -12.56 23.04 0.32
N PRO A 90 -12.71 21.71 0.32
CA PRO A 90 -12.94 20.96 1.54
C PRO A 90 -11.84 21.21 2.56
N GLU A 91 -12.24 21.51 3.79
CA GLU A 91 -11.32 21.61 4.92
C GLU A 91 -11.02 20.20 5.42
N ILE A 92 -9.75 19.81 5.33
CA ILE A 92 -9.27 18.56 5.90
C ILE A 92 -8.68 18.92 7.26
N PRO A 93 -9.16 18.33 8.37
CA PRO A 93 -8.59 18.62 9.68
C PRO A 93 -7.11 18.25 9.73
N PRO A 94 -6.31 18.83 10.64
CA PRO A 94 -4.95 18.37 10.86
C PRO A 94 -4.94 16.87 11.19
N LEU A 95 -4.25 16.09 10.36
CA LEU A 95 -4.13 14.63 10.52
C LEU A 95 -2.76 14.21 11.08
N GLY A 96 -1.89 15.16 11.36
CA GLY A 96 -0.56 14.90 11.88
C GLY A 96 -0.47 14.98 13.38
N SER A 97 0.75 15.10 13.88
CA SER A 97 1.01 15.34 15.29
C SER A 97 2.31 16.11 15.46
N ARG A 98 2.34 17.01 16.44
CA ARG A 98 3.59 17.69 16.85
C ARG A 98 4.52 16.80 17.68
N HIS A 99 4.11 15.57 17.98
CA HIS A 99 4.82 14.60 18.82
C HIS A 99 5.38 13.41 18.02
N LEU A 100 5.55 13.58 16.70
CA LEU A 100 6.07 12.53 15.82
C LEU A 100 7.47 12.06 16.22
N GLY A 101 8.31 12.98 16.71
CA GLY A 101 9.66 12.65 17.18
C GLY A 101 9.67 11.68 18.36
N GLU A 102 8.89 11.97 19.41
CA GLU A 102 8.77 11.11 20.59
C GLU A 102 8.09 9.78 20.23
N HIS A 103 7.06 9.82 19.38
CA HIS A 103 6.39 8.64 18.84
C HIS A 103 7.36 7.70 18.13
N TRP A 104 8.14 8.22 17.17
CA TRP A 104 9.11 7.41 16.42
C TRP A 104 10.22 6.87 17.32
N HIS A 105 10.73 7.67 18.25
CA HIS A 105 11.76 7.23 19.17
C HIS A 105 11.30 6.03 20.02
N ILE A 106 10.13 6.14 20.66
CA ILE A 106 9.59 5.09 21.51
C ILE A 106 9.23 3.83 20.71
N ARG A 107 8.63 3.99 19.53
CA ARG A 107 8.34 2.85 18.65
C ARG A 107 9.60 2.07 18.27
N GLN A 108 10.65 2.77 17.84
CA GLN A 108 11.90 2.13 17.45
C GLN A 108 12.52 1.37 18.63
N LEU A 109 12.60 2.01 19.80
CA LEU A 109 13.10 1.39 21.02
C LEU A 109 12.32 0.12 21.38
N LEU A 110 10.99 0.19 21.39
CA LEU A 110 10.12 -0.96 21.68
C LEU A 110 10.33 -2.11 20.70
N GLY A 111 10.38 -1.81 19.40
CA GLY A 111 10.57 -2.82 18.35
C GLY A 111 11.95 -3.49 18.43
N GLU A 112 13.01 -2.73 18.69
CA GLU A 112 14.38 -3.24 18.84
C GLU A 112 14.55 -4.12 20.10
N GLU A 113 14.10 -3.62 21.25
CA GLU A 113 14.23 -4.32 22.53
C GLU A 113 13.38 -5.60 22.55
N LEU A 114 12.13 -5.54 22.05
CA LEU A 114 11.26 -6.70 21.99
C LEU A 114 11.82 -7.76 21.05
N ARG A 115 12.26 -7.38 19.84
CA ARG A 115 12.86 -8.31 18.87
C ARG A 115 14.09 -8.98 19.46
N THR A 116 14.93 -8.24 20.17
CA THR A 116 16.14 -8.76 20.83
C THR A 116 15.79 -9.79 21.90
N ALA A 117 14.83 -9.47 22.79
CA ALA A 117 14.40 -10.38 23.85
C ALA A 117 13.73 -11.64 23.29
N VAL A 118 12.80 -11.48 22.34
CA VAL A 118 12.08 -12.59 21.69
C VAL A 118 13.02 -13.52 20.95
N GLY A 119 13.95 -12.98 20.15
CA GLY A 119 14.93 -13.78 19.41
C GLY A 119 15.89 -14.54 20.32
N ARG A 120 16.37 -13.91 21.39
CA ARG A 120 17.26 -14.55 22.38
C ARG A 120 16.62 -15.75 23.09
N ALA A 121 15.31 -15.72 23.25
CA ALA A 121 14.54 -16.74 23.95
C ALA A 121 13.74 -17.65 23.01
N SER A 122 13.92 -17.50 21.69
CA SER A 122 13.25 -18.26 20.64
C SER A 122 11.72 -18.30 20.79
N LEU A 123 11.12 -17.24 21.36
CA LEU A 123 9.71 -17.22 21.75
C LEU A 123 8.77 -17.05 20.55
N GLY A 124 9.29 -16.65 19.39
CA GLY A 124 8.54 -16.41 18.16
C GLY A 124 9.13 -15.26 17.35
N MET A 125 8.30 -14.40 16.78
CA MET A 125 8.74 -13.36 15.85
C MET A 125 8.08 -12.01 16.13
N CYS A 126 8.91 -10.95 16.14
CA CYS A 126 8.49 -9.56 16.25
C CYS A 126 8.48 -8.88 14.88
N MET A 127 7.38 -8.20 14.55
CA MET A 127 7.15 -7.53 13.26
C MET A 127 6.78 -6.06 13.49
N GLY A 128 7.27 -5.17 12.63
CA GLY A 128 7.00 -3.73 12.70
C GLY A 128 5.75 -3.32 11.94
N ARG A 129 5.53 -2.01 11.86
CA ARG A 129 4.40 -1.39 11.16
C ARG A 129 4.30 -1.75 9.67
N ASP A 130 5.41 -2.00 9.00
CA ASP A 130 5.43 -2.27 7.54
C ASP A 130 5.05 -3.71 7.18
N PHE A 131 4.66 -4.52 8.16
CA PHE A 131 4.20 -5.89 7.95
C PHE A 131 2.74 -6.04 8.38
N LEU A 132 1.92 -6.58 7.49
CA LEU A 132 0.47 -6.58 7.63
C LEU A 132 -0.01 -7.67 8.60
N MET A 133 -1.07 -7.37 9.36
CA MET A 133 -1.76 -8.34 10.20
C MET A 133 -3.21 -8.48 9.71
N ARG A 134 -3.56 -9.64 9.16
CA ARG A 134 -4.92 -9.93 8.66
C ARG A 134 -5.83 -10.30 9.82
N LEU A 135 -6.95 -9.60 9.95
CA LEU A 135 -8.02 -9.89 10.89
C LEU A 135 -9.33 -10.09 10.13
N GLY A 136 -9.57 -11.30 9.62
CA GLY A 136 -10.71 -11.57 8.74
C GLY A 136 -10.51 -10.90 7.37
N GLU A 137 -11.43 -10.01 6.99
CA GLU A 137 -11.29 -9.20 5.77
C GLU A 137 -10.52 -7.88 6.01
N ASP A 138 -10.26 -7.52 7.27
CA ASP A 138 -9.48 -6.34 7.60
C ASP A 138 -7.98 -6.65 7.64
N ALA A 139 -7.19 -5.60 7.48
CA ALA A 139 -5.75 -5.68 7.51
C ALA A 139 -5.13 -4.44 8.19
N PHE A 140 -4.39 -4.68 9.27
CA PHE A 140 -3.85 -3.63 10.14
C PHE A 140 -2.33 -3.60 10.14
N THR A 141 -1.78 -2.43 10.43
CA THR A 141 -0.34 -2.16 10.55
C THR A 141 0.02 -1.61 11.95
N PRO A 142 -0.17 -2.41 13.02
CA PRO A 142 0.21 -1.98 14.37
C PRO A 142 1.70 -1.65 14.46
N ASP A 143 2.05 -0.67 15.30
CA ASP A 143 3.43 -0.20 15.44
C ASP A 143 4.43 -1.31 15.78
N VAL A 144 4.08 -2.16 16.74
CA VAL A 144 4.86 -3.35 17.11
C VAL A 144 3.92 -4.54 17.33
N LYS A 145 4.26 -5.67 16.72
CA LYS A 145 3.53 -6.94 16.84
C LYS A 145 4.47 -8.06 17.26
N PHE A 146 3.98 -8.96 18.09
CA PHE A 146 4.69 -10.19 18.42
C PHE A 146 3.76 -11.41 18.33
N VAL A 147 4.23 -12.44 17.64
CA VAL A 147 3.56 -13.73 17.46
C VAL A 147 4.42 -14.84 18.05
N ARG A 148 3.82 -15.75 18.80
CA ARG A 148 4.48 -16.91 19.40
C ARG A 148 4.91 -17.93 18.35
N ALA A 149 6.01 -18.62 18.66
CA ALA A 149 6.64 -19.64 17.82
C ALA A 149 5.66 -20.68 17.26
N ASN A 150 4.71 -21.18 18.07
CA ASN A 150 3.74 -22.20 17.68
C ASN A 150 2.67 -21.70 16.68
N ARG A 151 2.62 -20.41 16.37
CA ARG A 151 1.66 -19.81 15.43
C ARG A 151 2.32 -19.33 14.13
N LEU A 152 3.64 -19.49 14.00
CA LEU A 152 4.39 -19.02 12.82
C LEU A 152 4.07 -19.76 11.52
N THR A 153 3.29 -20.84 11.57
CA THR A 153 2.74 -21.50 10.37
C THR A 153 1.75 -20.63 9.59
N HIS A 154 1.21 -19.58 10.21
CA HIS A 154 0.32 -18.58 9.59
C HIS A 154 1.07 -17.37 9.00
N TYR A 155 2.39 -17.45 8.93
CA TYR A 155 3.20 -16.41 8.31
C TYR A 155 3.19 -16.57 6.79
N HIS A 156 2.96 -15.44 6.12
CA HIS A 156 3.06 -15.26 4.68
C HIS A 156 4.12 -14.18 4.38
N GLU A 157 4.55 -14.09 3.14
CA GLU A 157 5.61 -13.14 2.74
C GLU A 157 5.24 -11.66 3.04
N TRP A 158 3.97 -11.30 2.92
CA TRP A 158 3.49 -9.92 3.04
C TRP A 158 2.62 -9.65 4.28
N PHE A 159 2.16 -10.71 4.95
CA PHE A 159 1.23 -10.58 6.07
C PHE A 159 1.32 -11.76 7.03
N PHE A 160 0.81 -11.56 8.23
CA PHE A 160 0.48 -12.63 9.16
C PHE A 160 -1.03 -12.90 9.11
N ASP A 161 -1.43 -14.15 8.90
CA ASP A 161 -2.84 -14.56 8.84
C ASP A 161 -3.40 -14.83 10.25
N GLY A 162 -3.94 -13.78 10.87
CA GLY A 162 -4.54 -13.83 12.20
C GLY A 162 -4.03 -12.73 13.14
N SER A 163 -4.48 -12.77 14.38
CA SER A 163 -4.10 -11.79 15.40
C SER A 163 -2.71 -12.05 15.99
N ALA A 164 -1.95 -11.00 16.26
CA ALA A 164 -0.74 -11.12 17.08
C ALA A 164 -1.09 -11.49 18.53
N ASP A 165 -0.16 -12.14 19.24
CA ASP A 165 -0.30 -12.43 20.67
C ASP A 165 -0.09 -11.16 21.52
N LEU A 166 0.74 -10.25 21.03
CA LEU A 166 0.96 -8.93 21.61
C LEU A 166 0.95 -7.87 20.50
N VAL A 167 0.16 -6.81 20.72
CA VAL A 167 0.17 -5.57 19.95
C VAL A 167 0.53 -4.41 20.87
N ILE A 168 1.48 -3.58 20.45
CA ILE A 168 1.82 -2.33 21.12
C ILE A 168 1.59 -1.20 20.11
N GLU A 169 0.80 -0.20 20.49
CA GLU A 169 0.57 1.01 19.69
C GLU A 169 1.17 2.20 20.45
N VAL A 170 1.97 3.00 19.75
CA VAL A 170 2.51 4.25 20.32
C VAL A 170 1.55 5.35 19.92
N LEU A 171 1.02 6.05 20.92
CA LEU A 171 -0.08 6.98 20.72
C LEU A 171 0.43 8.31 20.17
N LEU A 172 -0.28 8.82 19.16
CA LEU A 172 -0.25 10.24 18.81
C LEU A 172 -1.37 10.95 19.57
N PRO A 173 -1.08 11.94 20.45
CA PRO A 173 -2.10 12.57 21.29
C PRO A 173 -3.30 13.12 20.51
N GLU A 174 -3.05 13.75 19.36
CA GLU A 174 -4.06 14.33 18.49
C GLU A 174 -4.99 13.29 17.83
N GLN A 175 -4.57 12.02 17.76
CA GLN A 175 -5.30 10.92 17.10
C GLN A 175 -5.53 9.72 18.03
N SER A 176 -5.37 9.91 19.34
CA SER A 176 -5.32 8.79 20.29
C SER A 176 -6.60 7.97 20.39
N ASP A 177 -7.73 8.49 19.90
CA ASP A 177 -9.02 7.78 19.86
C ASP A 177 -9.00 6.59 18.88
N ILE A 178 -8.20 6.65 17.81
CA ILE A 178 -8.02 5.53 16.86
C ILE A 178 -7.54 4.30 17.62
N ASP A 179 -6.49 4.46 18.42
CA ASP A 179 -5.91 3.37 19.20
C ASP A 179 -6.72 3.04 20.45
N LYS A 180 -7.20 4.05 21.19
CA LYS A 180 -7.89 3.84 22.48
C LYS A 180 -9.31 3.31 22.34
N VAL A 181 -9.96 3.53 21.20
CA VAL A 181 -11.37 3.16 21.00
C VAL A 181 -11.52 2.15 19.87
N GLU A 182 -11.11 2.50 18.66
CA GLU A 182 -11.41 1.70 17.48
C GLU A 182 -10.57 0.41 17.45
N ARG A 183 -9.24 0.54 17.44
CA ARG A 183 -8.31 -0.60 17.47
C ARG A 183 -8.46 -1.42 18.74
N PHE A 184 -8.69 -0.78 19.88
CA PHE A 184 -9.01 -1.49 21.13
C PHE A 184 -10.17 -2.48 20.95
N ARG A 185 -11.29 -2.05 20.37
CA ARG A 185 -12.44 -2.94 20.14
C ARG A 185 -12.15 -4.02 19.10
N ARG A 186 -11.52 -3.66 17.98
CA ARG A 186 -11.21 -4.62 16.90
C ARG A 186 -10.21 -5.68 17.34
N TYR A 187 -9.14 -5.29 18.02
CA TYR A 187 -8.15 -6.23 18.54
C TYR A 187 -8.75 -7.16 19.60
N ALA A 188 -9.65 -6.66 20.47
CA ALA A 188 -10.38 -7.51 21.40
C ALA A 188 -11.26 -8.54 20.66
N ALA A 189 -12.01 -8.10 19.65
CA ALA A 189 -12.85 -8.97 18.84
C ALA A 189 -12.05 -10.02 18.05
N ALA A 190 -10.84 -9.68 17.63
CA ALA A 190 -9.91 -10.56 16.93
C ALA A 190 -9.06 -11.46 17.86
N GLY A 191 -9.22 -11.34 19.17
CA GLY A 191 -8.54 -12.20 20.14
C GLY A 191 -7.06 -11.89 20.36
N VAL A 192 -6.62 -10.64 20.13
CA VAL A 192 -5.27 -10.21 20.55
C VAL A 192 -5.17 -10.35 22.08
N GLU A 193 -4.25 -11.18 22.58
CA GLU A 193 -4.20 -11.48 24.02
C GLU A 193 -3.70 -10.27 24.83
N HIS A 194 -2.68 -9.57 24.32
CA HIS A 194 -2.10 -8.40 24.98
C HIS A 194 -2.15 -7.17 24.07
N TYR A 195 -2.75 -6.09 24.56
CA TYR A 195 -2.83 -4.82 23.85
C TYR A 195 -2.31 -3.67 24.71
N TRP A 196 -1.18 -3.06 24.32
CA TRP A 196 -0.52 -2.04 25.13
C TRP A 196 -0.43 -0.71 24.41
N PRO A 197 -1.34 0.24 24.66
CA PRO A 197 -1.13 1.62 24.23
C PRO A 197 -0.06 2.29 25.10
N VAL A 198 0.87 2.96 24.44
CA VAL A 198 2.00 3.68 25.02
C VAL A 198 1.86 5.17 24.71
N ASP A 199 1.69 6.00 25.72
CA ASP A 199 1.62 7.46 25.57
C ASP A 199 3.02 8.06 25.80
N PRO A 200 3.74 8.49 24.73
CA PRO A 200 5.08 9.02 24.87
C PRO A 200 5.10 10.40 25.56
N VAL A 201 4.02 11.17 25.48
CA VAL A 201 3.92 12.50 26.08
C VAL A 201 3.67 12.41 27.58
N GLN A 202 2.77 11.51 27.99
CA GLN A 202 2.47 11.27 29.40
C GLN A 202 3.44 10.30 30.07
N GLN A 203 4.33 9.66 29.30
CA GLN A 203 5.26 8.61 29.76
C GLN A 203 4.52 7.47 30.47
N GLN A 204 3.43 7.01 29.85
CA GLN A 204 2.54 6.00 30.42
C GLN A 204 2.38 4.82 29.48
N VAL A 205 2.29 3.63 30.08
CA VAL A 205 1.92 2.39 29.38
C VAL A 205 0.70 1.81 30.07
N THR A 206 -0.36 1.53 29.30
CA THR A 206 -1.50 0.78 29.83
C THR A 206 -1.41 -0.66 29.38
N LEU A 207 -1.42 -1.60 30.32
CA LEU A 207 -1.25 -3.03 30.02
C LEU A 207 -2.61 -3.71 29.99
N TYR A 208 -3.23 -3.83 28.80
CA TYR A 208 -4.44 -4.65 28.68
C TYR A 208 -4.10 -6.11 28.40
N ARG A 209 -4.84 -7.01 29.05
CA ARG A 209 -4.89 -8.44 28.72
C ARG A 209 -6.34 -8.85 28.46
N LEU A 210 -6.57 -9.61 27.40
CA LEU A 210 -7.91 -10.07 27.05
C LEU A 210 -8.39 -11.12 28.06
N GLY A 211 -9.49 -10.81 28.75
CA GLY A 211 -10.21 -11.71 29.63
C GLY A 211 -11.55 -12.14 29.03
N ALA A 212 -12.34 -12.88 29.80
CA ALA A 212 -13.63 -13.41 29.36
C ALA A 212 -14.67 -12.32 29.04
N SER A 213 -14.54 -11.13 29.62
CA SER A 213 -15.46 -10.00 29.44
C SER A 213 -14.86 -8.88 28.56
N GLY A 214 -13.72 -9.12 27.91
CA GLY A 214 -12.95 -8.12 27.18
C GLY A 214 -11.63 -7.79 27.88
N TYR A 215 -11.00 -6.69 27.47
CA TYR A 215 -9.69 -6.28 28.00
C TYR A 215 -9.76 -5.81 29.45
N GLU A 216 -8.82 -6.30 30.26
CA GLU A 216 -8.63 -5.96 31.67
C GLU A 216 -7.25 -5.34 31.89
N VAL A 217 -7.18 -4.22 32.63
CA VAL A 217 -5.92 -3.58 32.98
C VAL A 217 -5.15 -4.47 33.95
N GLN A 218 -3.87 -4.69 33.64
CA GLN A 218 -2.98 -5.49 34.46
C GLN A 218 -2.03 -4.62 35.28
N PRO A 219 -1.81 -4.92 36.57
CA PRO A 219 -0.84 -4.21 37.38
C PRO A 219 0.59 -4.66 37.06
N LEU A 220 1.55 -3.81 37.42
CA LEU A 220 2.95 -4.22 37.56
C LEU A 220 3.13 -4.98 38.88
N ASP A 221 4.12 -5.85 38.92
CA ASP A 221 4.54 -6.51 40.15
C ASP A 221 5.39 -5.59 41.05
N SER A 222 5.86 -6.13 42.18
CA SER A 222 6.65 -5.39 43.17
C SER A 222 7.98 -4.86 42.65
N ASP A 223 8.50 -5.42 41.55
CA ASP A 223 9.75 -4.95 40.92
C ASP A 223 9.47 -3.87 39.86
N GLY A 224 8.22 -3.45 39.69
CA GLY A 224 7.81 -2.54 38.62
C GLY A 224 7.83 -3.19 37.24
N CYS A 225 7.78 -4.52 37.18
CA CYS A 225 7.79 -5.29 35.94
C CYS A 225 6.40 -5.85 35.60
N TYR A 226 6.17 -6.10 34.33
CA TYR A 226 5.06 -6.91 33.85
C TYR A 226 5.56 -8.27 33.37
N ARG A 227 4.96 -9.35 33.89
CA ARG A 227 5.31 -10.75 33.63
C ARG A 227 4.09 -11.59 33.27
N GLY A 228 3.08 -10.96 32.67
CA GLY A 228 1.86 -11.64 32.24
C GLY A 228 1.99 -12.41 30.93
N PHE A 229 3.12 -12.26 30.23
CA PHE A 229 3.46 -13.00 29.03
C PHE A 229 4.55 -14.03 29.37
N GLU A 230 4.28 -15.33 29.18
CA GLU A 230 5.23 -16.38 29.56
C GLU A 230 6.58 -16.22 28.84
N GLY A 231 7.67 -16.27 29.61
CA GLY A 231 9.03 -16.13 29.09
C GLY A 231 9.47 -14.70 28.76
N LEU A 232 8.60 -13.69 28.88
CA LEU A 232 8.92 -12.30 28.57
C LEU A 232 8.62 -11.39 29.76
N THR A 233 9.61 -10.61 30.19
CA THR A 233 9.45 -9.56 31.20
C THR A 233 9.55 -8.19 30.54
N PHE A 234 8.62 -7.31 30.86
CA PHE A 234 8.58 -5.92 30.40
C PHE A 234 8.73 -4.94 31.57
N ALA A 235 9.69 -4.03 31.51
CA ALA A 235 9.94 -3.01 32.51
C ALA A 235 9.59 -1.62 31.93
N PRO A 236 8.33 -1.15 32.02
CA PRO A 236 7.87 0.05 31.34
C PRO A 236 8.60 1.32 31.76
N SER A 237 9.03 1.43 33.01
CA SER A 237 9.78 2.59 33.50
C SER A 237 11.12 2.80 32.77
N HIS A 238 11.66 1.75 32.16
CA HIS A 238 12.93 1.82 31.43
C HIS A 238 12.80 2.57 30.09
N LEU A 239 11.58 2.69 29.53
CA LEU A 239 11.32 3.47 28.32
C LEU A 239 11.66 4.95 28.46
N TRP A 240 11.63 5.46 29.70
CA TRP A 240 11.74 6.89 30.00
C TRP A 240 13.10 7.28 30.56
N LEU A 241 14.05 6.34 30.60
CA LEU A 241 15.39 6.62 31.11
C LEU A 241 16.14 7.55 30.16
N PRO A 242 17.04 8.40 30.68
CA PRO A 242 17.89 9.22 29.83
C PRO A 242 18.80 8.33 28.97
N TYR A 243 19.16 8.81 27.77
CA TYR A 243 19.94 8.04 26.78
C TYR A 243 21.27 7.45 27.30
N ASN A 244 21.87 8.04 28.34
CA ASN A 244 23.11 7.56 28.95
C ASN A 244 22.91 6.40 29.95
N GLN A 245 21.67 6.03 30.26
CA GLN A 245 21.30 4.90 31.10
C GLN A 245 20.67 3.82 30.22
N LYS A 246 21.27 2.63 30.21
CA LYS A 246 20.78 1.50 29.42
C LYS A 246 20.37 0.37 30.35
N LEU A 247 19.09 0.35 30.73
CA LEU A 247 18.46 -0.82 31.31
C LEU A 247 17.56 -1.46 30.23
N PRO A 248 17.52 -2.80 30.12
CA PRO A 248 16.71 -3.46 29.12
C PRO A 248 15.23 -3.21 29.39
N VAL A 249 14.47 -2.82 28.36
CA VAL A 249 13.02 -2.64 28.42
C VAL A 249 12.34 -4.01 28.44
N PHE A 250 12.86 -4.94 27.65
CA PHE A 250 12.43 -6.32 27.60
C PHE A 250 13.55 -7.28 28.01
N THR A 251 13.22 -8.29 28.80
CA THR A 251 14.14 -9.38 29.11
C THR A 251 13.45 -10.72 28.95
N ALA A 252 14.20 -11.70 28.45
CA ALA A 252 13.74 -13.07 28.28
C ALA A 252 14.92 -14.03 28.55
N PRO A 253 14.66 -15.21 29.15
CA PRO A 253 15.70 -16.19 29.41
C PRO A 253 16.18 -16.79 28.09
N TYR A 254 17.50 -16.95 27.94
CA TYR A 254 18.06 -17.54 26.74
C TYR A 254 17.53 -18.97 26.50
N GLN A 255 17.19 -19.26 25.26
CA GLN A 255 16.86 -20.61 24.80
C GLN A 255 17.68 -20.96 23.56
N LYS A 256 17.94 -22.26 23.39
CA LYS A 256 18.71 -22.77 22.25
C LYS A 256 17.77 -23.04 21.07
N GLY A 257 18.19 -22.67 19.87
CA GLY A 257 17.44 -22.83 18.63
C GLY A 257 16.94 -21.50 18.06
N ASP A 258 16.64 -21.48 16.77
CA ASP A 258 16.18 -20.27 16.08
C ASP A 258 15.14 -20.61 15.01
N TRP A 259 14.31 -19.63 14.68
CA TRP A 259 13.40 -19.69 13.54
C TRP A 259 14.07 -19.06 12.34
N VAL A 260 14.27 -19.85 11.29
CA VAL A 260 14.88 -19.37 10.05
C VAL A 260 13.84 -19.28 8.94
N ILE A 261 13.91 -18.22 8.16
CA ILE A 261 13.10 -18.03 6.97
C ILE A 261 13.83 -18.68 5.79
N LYS A 262 13.13 -19.53 5.03
CA LYS A 262 13.64 -20.14 3.80
C LYS A 262 12.69 -19.91 2.64
N GLU A 263 13.24 -19.73 1.46
CA GLU A 263 12.48 -19.80 0.21
C GLU A 263 12.19 -21.26 -0.14
N VAL A 264 10.93 -21.55 -0.43
CA VAL A 264 10.47 -22.87 -0.90
C VAL A 264 9.63 -22.71 -2.16
N GLU A 265 9.51 -23.77 -2.94
CA GLU A 265 8.62 -23.79 -4.10
C GLU A 265 7.15 -23.66 -3.64
N GLY A 266 6.41 -22.76 -4.26
CA GLY A 266 5.02 -22.48 -3.93
C GLY A 266 4.61 -21.07 -4.29
N GLU A 267 3.31 -20.83 -4.32
CA GLU A 267 2.73 -19.49 -4.52
C GLU A 267 2.21 -18.98 -3.17
N ASP A 268 2.40 -17.69 -2.94
CA ASP A 268 1.86 -16.97 -1.79
C ASP A 268 1.15 -15.71 -2.28
N LEU A 269 0.21 -15.22 -1.47
CA LEU A 269 -0.49 -13.99 -1.78
C LEU A 269 0.42 -12.78 -1.53
N GLY A 270 0.64 -11.99 -2.56
CA GLY A 270 1.52 -10.81 -2.56
C GLY A 270 1.30 -9.90 -3.76
N TRP A 271 2.20 -8.93 -3.96
CA TRP A 271 2.12 -7.97 -5.06
C TRP A 271 1.89 -8.63 -6.43
N GLY A 272 0.84 -8.19 -7.14
CA GLY A 272 0.50 -8.70 -8.47
C GLY A 272 -0.08 -10.13 -8.50
N SER A 273 -0.51 -10.69 -7.36
CA SER A 273 -1.21 -11.98 -7.32
C SER A 273 -2.60 -11.94 -7.97
N VAL A 274 -3.27 -10.80 -7.88
CA VAL A 274 -4.58 -10.51 -8.49
C VAL A 274 -4.41 -9.39 -9.51
N PRO A 275 -4.97 -9.51 -10.72
CA PRO A 275 -4.96 -8.42 -11.69
C PRO A 275 -5.48 -7.11 -11.12
N PHE A 276 -4.75 -6.02 -11.35
CA PHE A 276 -5.16 -4.70 -10.89
C PHE A 276 -6.26 -4.13 -11.80
N VAL A 277 -7.51 -4.44 -11.44
CA VAL A 277 -8.73 -4.00 -12.13
C VAL A 277 -9.70 -3.45 -11.09
N PRO A 278 -9.46 -2.23 -10.58
CA PRO A 278 -10.31 -1.62 -9.56
C PRO A 278 -11.71 -1.37 -10.10
N GLN A 279 -12.72 -1.61 -9.26
CA GLN A 279 -14.13 -1.41 -9.59
C GLN A 279 -14.59 -0.09 -9.02
N VAL A 280 -14.52 0.97 -9.81
CA VAL A 280 -14.88 2.34 -9.38
C VAL A 280 -16.35 2.63 -9.71
N ALA A 281 -17.08 3.17 -8.73
CA ALA A 281 -18.50 3.50 -8.84
C ALA A 281 -18.80 4.89 -8.24
N LEU A 282 -20.05 5.35 -8.38
CA LEU A 282 -20.50 6.61 -7.78
C LEU A 282 -20.32 6.61 -6.26
N GLU A 283 -20.71 5.50 -5.63
CA GLU A 283 -20.60 5.23 -4.20
C GLU A 283 -19.41 4.29 -3.90
N PRO A 284 -18.96 4.22 -2.63
CA PRO A 284 -17.91 3.30 -2.21
C PRO A 284 -18.15 1.83 -2.62
N VAL A 285 -17.07 1.15 -3.01
CA VAL A 285 -17.01 -0.27 -3.39
C VAL A 285 -15.98 -0.98 -2.52
N SER A 286 -16.40 -2.03 -1.82
CA SER A 286 -15.52 -2.79 -0.93
C SER A 286 -14.35 -3.44 -1.67
N ILE A 287 -13.16 -3.29 -1.12
CA ILE A 287 -11.93 -3.97 -1.51
C ILE A 287 -11.81 -5.25 -0.68
N ARG A 288 -11.58 -6.39 -1.32
CA ARG A 288 -11.32 -7.67 -0.62
C ARG A 288 -9.87 -7.73 -0.13
N PHE A 289 -9.62 -8.53 0.90
CA PHE A 289 -8.28 -8.70 1.43
C PHE A 289 -7.24 -9.10 0.35
N GLU A 290 -7.58 -10.04 -0.54
CA GLU A 290 -6.65 -10.50 -1.58
C GLU A 290 -6.33 -9.40 -2.60
N GLN A 291 -7.30 -8.52 -2.87
CA GLN A 291 -7.08 -7.35 -3.72
C GLN A 291 -6.16 -6.37 -3.03
N PHE A 292 -6.42 -6.07 -1.75
CA PHE A 292 -5.58 -5.16 -0.97
C PHE A 292 -4.13 -5.64 -0.90
N VAL A 293 -3.86 -6.90 -0.52
CA VAL A 293 -2.48 -7.42 -0.47
C VAL A 293 -1.83 -7.42 -1.85
N SER A 294 -2.58 -7.69 -2.91
CA SER A 294 -2.05 -7.72 -4.27
C SER A 294 -1.75 -6.34 -4.85
N TRP A 295 -2.43 -5.29 -4.38
CA TRP A 295 -2.42 -3.96 -5.00
C TRP A 295 -1.74 -2.91 -4.13
N CYS A 296 -1.72 -3.11 -2.81
CA CYS A 296 -1.20 -2.11 -1.86
C CYS A 296 0.30 -1.91 -2.05
N PRO A 297 0.74 -0.66 -2.29
CA PRO A 297 2.15 -0.34 -2.34
C PRO A 297 2.79 -0.34 -0.95
N GLU A 298 4.11 -0.20 -0.92
CA GLU A 298 4.83 0.15 0.30
C GLU A 298 4.34 1.50 0.85
N ALA A 299 4.18 1.59 2.18
CA ALA A 299 3.69 2.78 2.89
C ALA A 299 4.76 3.89 2.98
N LYS A 300 5.33 4.28 1.84
CA LYS A 300 6.42 5.25 1.73
C LYS A 300 6.03 6.40 0.83
N LEU A 301 5.98 7.61 1.39
CA LEU A 301 5.61 8.83 0.69
C LEU A 301 6.87 9.58 0.24
N GLU A 302 7.01 9.79 -1.06
CA GLU A 302 8.16 10.45 -1.67
C GLU A 302 7.72 11.55 -2.65
N GLY A 303 8.63 12.46 -2.99
CA GLY A 303 8.45 13.43 -4.07
C GLY A 303 9.59 13.32 -5.08
N TYR A 304 9.27 13.39 -6.37
CA TYR A 304 10.27 13.40 -7.43
C TYR A 304 9.85 14.32 -8.59
N GLY A 305 10.67 15.32 -8.87
CA GLY A 305 10.36 16.32 -9.90
C GLY A 305 9.12 17.13 -9.53
N ASP A 306 8.16 17.17 -10.45
CA ASP A 306 6.85 17.80 -10.29
C ASP A 306 5.77 16.86 -9.72
N LYS A 307 6.10 15.57 -9.53
CA LYS A 307 5.16 14.57 -9.04
C LYS A 307 5.27 14.39 -7.52
N TYR A 308 4.15 14.65 -6.86
CA TYR A 308 3.95 14.36 -5.45
C TYR A 308 2.47 14.05 -5.19
N PRO A 309 2.12 13.05 -4.38
CA PRO A 309 3.01 12.10 -3.76
C PRO A 309 3.33 10.90 -4.66
N ILE A 310 4.51 10.32 -4.47
CA ILE A 310 4.88 9.00 -5.00
C ILE A 310 4.76 7.99 -3.84
N ILE A 311 4.04 6.90 -4.05
CA ILE A 311 3.86 5.83 -3.05
C ILE A 311 4.18 4.50 -3.71
N GLY A 312 5.29 3.87 -3.33
CA GLY A 312 5.74 2.64 -3.99
C GLY A 312 6.00 2.82 -5.50
N GLY A 313 6.49 4.00 -5.90
CA GLY A 313 6.72 4.36 -7.30
C GLY A 313 5.45 4.72 -8.08
N THR A 314 5.58 4.90 -9.40
CA THR A 314 4.46 5.27 -10.29
C THR A 314 3.29 4.30 -10.20
N TRP A 315 3.58 3.00 -10.29
CA TRP A 315 2.55 1.95 -10.26
C TRP A 315 1.95 1.74 -8.87
N GLY A 316 2.73 1.97 -7.81
CA GLY A 316 2.19 2.02 -6.46
C GLY A 316 1.22 3.19 -6.26
N THR A 317 1.54 4.39 -6.75
CA THR A 317 0.64 5.55 -6.69
C THR A 317 -0.63 5.29 -7.50
N ARG A 318 -0.52 4.70 -8.69
CA ARG A 318 -1.68 4.27 -9.48
C ARG A 318 -2.56 3.33 -8.68
N ASN A 319 -1.98 2.31 -8.04
CA ASN A 319 -2.74 1.33 -7.29
C ASN A 319 -3.43 1.93 -6.07
N ALA A 320 -2.72 2.77 -5.32
CA ALA A 320 -3.29 3.55 -4.23
C ALA A 320 -4.46 4.41 -4.72
N LEU A 321 -4.30 5.15 -5.84
CA LEU A 321 -5.36 5.97 -6.42
C LEU A 321 -6.60 5.13 -6.77
N GLY A 322 -6.45 3.98 -7.42
CA GLY A 322 -7.57 3.10 -7.70
C GLY A 322 -8.31 2.64 -6.45
N MET A 323 -7.58 2.26 -5.40
CA MET A 323 -8.17 1.87 -4.11
C MET A 323 -8.82 3.04 -3.35
N LEU A 324 -8.26 4.25 -3.45
CA LEU A 324 -8.86 5.47 -2.90
C LEU A 324 -10.19 5.79 -3.58
N LEU A 325 -10.25 5.69 -4.92
CA LEU A 325 -11.48 5.90 -5.69
C LEU A 325 -12.54 4.84 -5.36
N MET A 326 -12.15 3.57 -5.17
CA MET A 326 -13.05 2.53 -4.70
C MET A 326 -13.60 2.86 -3.31
N SER A 327 -12.75 3.36 -2.40
CA SER A 327 -13.14 3.58 -1.01
C SER A 327 -14.02 4.82 -0.81
N LEU A 328 -13.71 5.89 -1.54
CA LEU A 328 -14.44 7.16 -1.38
C LEU A 328 -15.64 7.26 -2.34
N GLY A 329 -15.60 6.54 -3.46
CA GLY A 329 -16.57 6.71 -4.54
C GLY A 329 -16.33 8.00 -5.34
N LEU A 330 -16.88 8.04 -6.56
CA LEU A 330 -16.68 9.19 -7.44
C LEU A 330 -17.43 10.44 -6.96
N VAL A 331 -18.58 10.29 -6.30
CA VAL A 331 -19.35 11.44 -5.81
C VAL A 331 -18.56 12.26 -4.80
N GLU A 332 -17.86 11.60 -3.87
CA GLU A 332 -16.99 12.27 -2.91
C GLU A 332 -15.72 12.79 -3.58
N THR A 333 -15.12 11.99 -4.47
CA THR A 333 -13.90 12.36 -5.21
C THR A 333 -14.06 13.70 -5.94
N VAL A 334 -15.16 13.90 -6.66
CA VAL A 334 -15.35 15.13 -7.45
C VAL A 334 -15.59 16.37 -6.60
N ARG A 335 -15.89 16.22 -5.31
CA ARG A 335 -16.00 17.35 -4.36
C ARG A 335 -14.65 17.90 -3.91
N LEU A 336 -13.56 17.16 -4.14
CA LEU A 336 -12.22 17.56 -3.68
C LEU A 336 -11.57 18.64 -4.56
N VAL A 337 -12.09 18.86 -5.77
CA VAL A 337 -11.56 19.81 -6.75
C VAL A 337 -12.72 20.56 -7.42
N HIS A 338 -12.48 21.80 -7.85
CA HIS A 338 -13.50 22.63 -8.46
C HIS A 338 -14.13 21.96 -9.70
N PRO A 339 -15.46 21.99 -9.90
CA PRO A 339 -16.15 21.29 -10.99
C PRO A 339 -15.69 21.72 -12.39
N LEU A 340 -15.29 23.00 -12.55
CA LEU A 340 -14.73 23.51 -13.80
C LEU A 340 -13.44 22.78 -14.23
N ASP A 341 -12.57 22.46 -13.26
CA ASP A 341 -11.31 21.77 -13.55
C ASP A 341 -11.55 20.31 -13.96
N TRP A 342 -12.52 19.66 -13.33
CA TRP A 342 -12.99 18.33 -13.73
C TRP A 342 -13.52 18.33 -15.15
N VAL A 343 -14.42 19.25 -15.49
CA VAL A 343 -14.96 19.34 -16.86
C VAL A 343 -13.84 19.57 -17.88
N ALA A 344 -12.91 20.48 -17.60
CA ALA A 344 -11.79 20.74 -18.48
C ALA A 344 -10.90 19.50 -18.67
N ALA A 345 -10.66 18.71 -17.62
CA ALA A 345 -9.91 17.46 -17.70
C ALA A 345 -10.67 16.37 -18.48
N LEU A 346 -11.97 16.21 -18.22
CA LEU A 346 -12.83 15.26 -18.95
C LEU A 346 -12.86 15.56 -20.44
N ASP A 347 -12.92 16.84 -20.83
CA ASP A 347 -12.86 17.24 -22.23
C ASP A 347 -11.52 16.90 -22.89
N ARG A 348 -10.39 17.06 -22.17
CA ARG A 348 -9.07 16.63 -22.66
C ARG A 348 -9.01 15.12 -22.85
N VAL A 349 -9.48 14.33 -21.88
CA VAL A 349 -9.51 12.86 -21.98
C VAL A 349 -10.41 12.41 -23.13
N LYS A 350 -11.59 13.03 -23.30
CA LYS A 350 -12.48 12.75 -24.44
C LYS A 350 -11.81 12.97 -25.79
N GLN A 351 -11.02 14.04 -25.92
CA GLN A 351 -10.24 14.29 -27.13
C GLN A 351 -9.13 13.25 -27.34
N GLN A 352 -8.50 12.79 -26.25
CA GLN A 352 -7.50 11.71 -26.32
C GLN A 352 -8.13 10.39 -26.76
N GLU A 353 -9.29 10.01 -26.23
CA GLU A 353 -10.05 8.81 -26.63
C GLU A 353 -10.46 8.87 -28.11
N ALA A 354 -10.88 10.05 -28.60
CA ALA A 354 -11.22 10.25 -30.01
C ALA A 354 -10.01 10.01 -30.95
N ASN A 355 -8.79 10.22 -30.46
CA ASN A 355 -7.54 10.02 -31.19
C ASN A 355 -6.87 8.65 -30.90
N ASP A 356 -7.49 7.77 -30.11
CA ASP A 356 -6.88 6.52 -29.64
C ASP A 356 -6.41 5.61 -30.78
N THR A 357 -7.21 5.52 -31.86
CA THR A 357 -6.87 4.64 -33.00
C THR A 357 -5.50 4.98 -33.60
N ALA A 358 -5.21 6.27 -33.78
CA ALA A 358 -3.93 6.72 -34.33
C ALA A 358 -2.78 6.49 -33.33
N ARG A 359 -2.99 6.81 -32.05
CA ARG A 359 -2.01 6.58 -30.98
C ARG A 359 -1.65 5.10 -30.85
N ARG A 360 -2.66 4.22 -30.84
CA ARG A 360 -2.49 2.77 -30.76
C ARG A 360 -1.76 2.21 -31.96
N GLN A 361 -2.01 2.73 -33.17
CA GLN A 361 -1.26 2.34 -34.35
C GLN A 361 0.24 2.64 -34.19
N GLN A 362 0.59 3.84 -33.70
CA GLN A 362 1.97 4.22 -33.41
C GLN A 362 2.60 3.28 -32.37
N TRP A 363 1.86 2.93 -31.31
CA TRP A 363 2.32 2.00 -30.29
C TRP A 363 2.59 0.61 -30.85
N TRP A 364 1.73 0.08 -31.73
CA TRP A 364 1.99 -1.20 -32.42
C TRP A 364 3.26 -1.16 -33.28
N GLU A 365 3.53 -0.06 -33.96
CA GLU A 365 4.75 0.11 -34.75
C GLU A 365 6.00 0.16 -33.86
N VAL A 366 5.92 0.85 -32.72
CA VAL A 366 6.99 0.89 -31.71
C VAL A 366 7.22 -0.50 -31.12
N ALA A 367 6.16 -1.19 -30.68
CA ALA A 367 6.22 -2.53 -30.10
C ALA A 367 6.89 -3.54 -31.03
N ARG A 368 6.51 -3.55 -32.33
CA ARG A 368 7.11 -4.44 -33.32
C ARG A 368 8.60 -4.14 -33.55
N ARG A 369 8.98 -2.86 -33.64
CA ARG A 369 10.40 -2.47 -33.77
C ARG A 369 11.20 -2.88 -32.54
N ALA A 370 10.65 -2.63 -31.34
CA ALA A 370 11.26 -3.01 -30.08
C ALA A 370 11.45 -4.53 -29.98
N ALA A 371 10.43 -5.30 -30.35
CA ALA A 371 10.48 -6.76 -30.36
C ALA A 371 11.59 -7.31 -31.27
N VAL A 372 11.73 -6.78 -32.49
CA VAL A 372 12.82 -7.16 -33.41
C VAL A 372 14.19 -6.80 -32.83
N ALA A 373 14.33 -5.62 -32.24
CA ALA A 373 15.59 -5.20 -31.63
C ALA A 373 15.97 -6.10 -30.44
N LEU A 374 15.02 -6.41 -29.57
CA LEU A 374 15.22 -7.30 -28.41
C LEU A 374 15.61 -8.71 -28.85
N HIS A 375 14.85 -9.29 -29.79
CA HIS A 375 15.10 -10.62 -30.32
C HIS A 375 16.49 -10.76 -30.94
N ASN A 376 16.89 -9.80 -31.79
CA ASN A 376 18.16 -9.87 -32.51
C ASN A 376 19.37 -9.51 -31.64
N THR A 377 19.24 -8.53 -30.75
CA THR A 377 20.39 -8.01 -29.98
C THR A 377 20.70 -8.89 -28.76
N PHE A 378 19.65 -9.39 -28.09
CA PHE A 378 19.80 -10.14 -26.84
C PHE A 378 19.60 -11.64 -27.01
N SER A 379 19.35 -12.12 -28.23
CA SER A 379 19.19 -13.54 -28.56
C SER A 379 18.15 -14.25 -27.68
N VAL A 380 17.07 -13.56 -27.34
CA VAL A 380 15.95 -14.13 -26.60
C VAL A 380 15.13 -15.06 -27.52
N GLY A 381 14.49 -16.09 -26.98
CA GLY A 381 13.70 -17.05 -27.78
C GLY A 381 12.50 -16.42 -28.50
N GLY A 382 11.97 -15.34 -27.94
CA GLY A 382 10.98 -14.50 -28.62
C GLY A 382 10.51 -13.33 -27.75
N VAL A 383 9.62 -12.54 -28.34
CA VAL A 383 9.03 -11.35 -27.72
C VAL A 383 7.55 -11.28 -28.06
N GLY A 384 6.73 -11.02 -27.05
CA GLY A 384 5.30 -10.77 -27.16
C GLY A 384 4.91 -9.49 -26.44
N THR A 385 3.62 -9.16 -26.48
CA THR A 385 3.04 -8.04 -25.72
C THR A 385 1.71 -8.46 -25.10
N ILE A 386 1.42 -7.89 -23.93
CA ILE A 386 0.21 -8.08 -23.12
C ILE A 386 -0.32 -6.71 -22.66
N GLY A 387 -1.44 -6.66 -21.96
CA GLY A 387 -1.88 -5.42 -21.30
C GLY A 387 -2.50 -4.39 -22.26
N ASP A 388 -2.24 -3.11 -22.02
CA ASP A 388 -3.01 -2.00 -22.59
C ASP A 388 -3.00 -1.94 -24.13
N LEU A 389 -1.88 -2.31 -24.76
CA LEU A 389 -1.78 -2.32 -26.22
C LEU A 389 -2.70 -3.38 -26.85
N VAL A 390 -2.86 -4.52 -26.18
CA VAL A 390 -3.70 -5.65 -26.63
C VAL A 390 -5.16 -5.44 -26.26
N SER A 391 -5.41 -4.80 -25.12
CA SER A 391 -6.75 -4.49 -24.61
C SER A 391 -7.59 -3.68 -25.62
N SER A 392 -8.90 -3.90 -25.62
CA SER A 392 -9.86 -3.12 -26.41
C SER A 392 -10.18 -1.75 -25.78
N ALA A 393 -9.78 -1.50 -24.54
CA ALA A 393 -9.99 -0.22 -23.87
C ALA A 393 -9.03 0.86 -24.43
N PRO A 394 -9.45 2.13 -24.55
CA PRO A 394 -8.57 3.22 -25.00
C PRO A 394 -7.32 3.36 -24.14
N LEU A 395 -6.21 3.78 -24.76
CA LEU A 395 -4.99 4.14 -24.04
C LEU A 395 -5.23 5.41 -23.22
N ASN A 396 -5.02 5.31 -21.91
CA ASN A 396 -5.28 6.35 -20.94
C ASN A 396 -3.99 6.85 -20.27
N TYR A 397 -4.14 7.65 -19.20
CA TYR A 397 -3.03 8.23 -18.45
C TYR A 397 -2.02 7.19 -17.93
N TRP A 398 -2.51 6.02 -17.51
CA TRP A 398 -1.71 4.94 -16.93
C TRP A 398 -1.32 3.87 -17.94
N SER A 399 -1.57 4.08 -19.23
CA SER A 399 -1.23 3.06 -20.21
C SER A 399 0.29 2.93 -20.37
N GLU A 400 0.76 1.69 -20.44
CA GLU A 400 2.16 1.36 -20.70
C GLU A 400 2.30 0.32 -21.82
N LEU A 401 3.47 0.30 -22.45
CA LEU A 401 3.82 -0.73 -23.42
C LEU A 401 4.56 -1.88 -22.74
N THR A 402 3.80 -2.90 -22.34
CA THR A 402 4.36 -4.13 -21.73
C THR A 402 4.85 -5.10 -22.80
N LEU A 403 6.14 -5.38 -22.79
CA LEU A 403 6.78 -6.41 -23.61
C LEU A 403 7.15 -7.62 -22.74
N VAL A 404 6.86 -8.81 -23.26
CA VAL A 404 7.16 -10.08 -22.60
C VAL A 404 8.24 -10.81 -23.38
N ILE A 405 9.29 -11.25 -22.71
CA ILE A 405 10.38 -12.03 -23.32
C ILE A 405 10.49 -13.41 -22.68
N TRP A 406 11.04 -14.37 -23.43
CA TRP A 406 11.32 -15.71 -22.93
C TRP A 406 12.62 -16.27 -23.48
N ASP A 407 13.12 -17.33 -22.83
CA ASP A 407 14.39 -17.98 -23.13
C ASP A 407 15.57 -16.98 -23.21
N ALA A 408 15.58 -15.99 -22.32
CA ALA A 408 16.66 -15.03 -22.25
C ALA A 408 17.94 -15.71 -21.71
N PRO A 409 19.10 -15.54 -22.37
CA PRO A 409 20.36 -16.06 -21.86
C PRO A 409 20.68 -15.54 -20.45
N PRO A 410 21.31 -16.34 -19.56
CA PRO A 410 21.64 -15.89 -18.20
C PRO A 410 22.53 -14.64 -18.13
N SER A 411 23.29 -14.35 -19.19
CA SER A 411 24.16 -13.17 -19.29
C SER A 411 23.44 -11.90 -19.74
N THR A 412 22.15 -11.98 -20.09
CA THR A 412 21.40 -10.85 -20.65
C THR A 412 21.14 -9.77 -19.59
N LYS A 413 21.63 -8.55 -19.84
CA LYS A 413 21.40 -7.38 -18.99
C LYS A 413 20.23 -6.57 -19.52
N LEU A 414 19.01 -6.93 -19.10
CA LEU A 414 17.75 -6.37 -19.62
C LEU A 414 17.57 -4.87 -19.33
N TRP A 415 18.14 -4.34 -18.25
CA TRP A 415 18.10 -2.90 -17.96
C TRP A 415 18.70 -2.06 -19.10
N GLY A 416 19.80 -2.52 -19.72
CA GLY A 416 20.40 -1.83 -20.87
C GLY A 416 19.57 -1.97 -22.16
N ALA A 417 18.71 -2.99 -22.24
CA ALA A 417 17.79 -3.18 -23.35
C ALA A 417 16.64 -2.17 -23.28
N LEU A 418 16.11 -1.92 -22.08
CA LEU A 418 15.05 -0.93 -21.87
C LEU A 418 15.50 0.48 -22.26
N ASP A 419 16.72 0.89 -21.87
CA ASP A 419 17.28 2.20 -22.22
C ASP A 419 17.41 2.42 -23.74
N ALA A 420 17.70 1.38 -24.51
CA ALA A 420 17.78 1.46 -25.96
C ALA A 420 16.41 1.57 -26.64
N LEU A 421 15.33 1.25 -25.93
CA LEU A 421 13.95 1.30 -26.42
C LEU A 421 13.21 2.56 -25.98
N LYS A 422 13.69 3.25 -24.93
CA LYS A 422 13.06 4.45 -24.40
C LYS A 422 12.88 5.50 -25.50
N THR A 423 11.62 5.85 -25.72
CA THR A 423 11.20 7.04 -26.45
C THR A 423 10.67 8.05 -25.45
N GLU A 424 10.75 9.35 -25.75
CA GLU A 424 10.23 10.39 -24.84
C GLU A 424 8.72 10.24 -24.55
N ASP A 425 7.96 9.59 -25.44
CA ASP A 425 6.50 9.60 -25.42
C ASP A 425 5.81 8.29 -24.96
N ILE A 426 6.56 7.20 -24.73
CA ILE A 426 5.99 5.87 -24.40
C ILE A 426 6.75 5.25 -23.25
N GLU A 427 6.04 4.95 -22.17
CA GLU A 427 6.56 4.18 -21.03
C GLU A 427 6.56 2.69 -21.36
N PHE A 428 7.67 2.01 -21.05
CA PHE A 428 7.88 0.59 -21.33
C PHE A 428 7.97 -0.20 -20.02
N ASP A 429 7.31 -1.35 -19.99
CA ASP A 429 7.59 -2.42 -19.03
C ASP A 429 8.13 -3.65 -19.77
N LEU A 430 9.12 -4.31 -19.18
CA LEU A 430 9.78 -5.46 -19.78
C LEU A 430 9.77 -6.62 -18.78
N VAL A 431 8.94 -7.61 -19.08
CA VAL A 431 8.71 -8.78 -18.23
C VAL A 431 9.40 -9.98 -18.84
N GLU A 432 10.26 -10.65 -18.07
CA GLU A 432 10.68 -12.00 -18.43
C GLU A 432 9.60 -12.99 -17.97
N ALA A 433 9.06 -13.79 -18.89
CA ALA A 433 7.88 -14.62 -18.67
C ALA A 433 7.99 -15.54 -17.45
N LYS A 434 9.19 -16.07 -17.16
CA LYS A 434 9.42 -16.95 -16.00
C LYS A 434 9.35 -16.21 -14.65
N PHE A 435 9.47 -14.89 -14.63
CA PHE A 435 9.38 -14.04 -13.45
C PHE A 435 8.08 -13.21 -13.42
N ALA A 436 7.20 -13.40 -14.41
CA ALA A 436 5.91 -12.72 -14.45
C ALA A 436 5.11 -12.99 -13.18
N THR A 437 4.48 -11.95 -12.63
CA THR A 437 3.54 -12.11 -11.51
C THR A 437 2.39 -13.07 -11.86
N PRO A 438 1.63 -13.60 -10.89
CA PRO A 438 0.46 -14.42 -11.21
C PRO A 438 -0.53 -13.72 -12.16
N ALA A 439 -0.79 -12.43 -11.96
CA ALA A 439 -1.63 -11.63 -12.84
C ALA A 439 -1.05 -11.49 -14.26
N GLN A 440 0.23 -11.16 -14.39
CA GLN A 440 0.89 -11.06 -15.69
C GLN A 440 0.92 -12.42 -16.40
N TRP A 441 1.13 -13.52 -15.67
CA TRP A 441 1.11 -14.86 -16.24
C TRP A 441 -0.28 -15.23 -16.79
N GLN A 442 -1.35 -14.84 -16.10
CA GLN A 442 -2.72 -14.99 -16.60
C GLN A 442 -2.93 -14.22 -17.92
N GLN A 443 -2.37 -13.03 -18.06
CA GLN A 443 -2.41 -12.27 -19.30
C GLN A 443 -1.57 -12.95 -20.41
N ILE A 444 -0.35 -13.40 -20.08
CA ILE A 444 0.51 -14.13 -21.01
C ILE A 444 -0.23 -15.34 -21.61
N ALA A 445 -0.94 -16.08 -20.76
CA ALA A 445 -1.65 -17.29 -21.17
C ALA A 445 -2.89 -17.00 -22.05
N ASN A 446 -3.58 -15.88 -21.83
CA ASN A 446 -4.92 -15.65 -22.40
C ASN A 446 -4.94 -14.63 -23.55
N GLU A 447 -4.06 -13.63 -23.54
CA GLU A 447 -4.16 -12.47 -24.43
C GLU A 447 -2.85 -12.14 -25.16
N MET A 448 -1.72 -12.77 -24.83
CA MET A 448 -0.44 -12.39 -25.42
C MET A 448 -0.44 -12.45 -26.95
N VAL A 449 0.02 -11.36 -27.56
CA VAL A 449 0.30 -11.30 -29.00
C VAL A 449 1.79 -11.46 -29.23
N VAL A 450 2.19 -12.52 -29.93
CA VAL A 450 3.60 -12.77 -30.29
C VAL A 450 4.03 -11.79 -31.40
N LEU A 451 5.13 -11.08 -31.16
CA LEU A 451 5.69 -10.08 -32.07
C LEU A 451 6.94 -10.57 -32.79
N ALA A 452 7.75 -11.41 -32.14
CA ALA A 452 8.96 -12.02 -32.69
C ALA A 452 9.21 -13.41 -32.07
N GLY A 453 9.82 -14.31 -32.84
CA GLY A 453 10.07 -15.68 -32.40
C GLY A 453 8.81 -16.55 -32.35
N SER A 454 8.87 -17.63 -31.57
CA SER A 454 7.76 -18.57 -31.39
C SER A 454 7.52 -18.84 -29.91
N TRP A 455 6.29 -18.63 -29.45
CA TRP A 455 5.88 -18.99 -28.09
C TRP A 455 5.62 -20.49 -28.00
N SER A 456 6.18 -21.13 -26.97
CA SER A 456 5.87 -22.52 -26.64
C SER A 456 5.57 -22.65 -25.15
N ASN A 457 4.60 -23.49 -24.79
CA ASN A 457 4.12 -23.64 -23.41
C ASN A 457 5.10 -24.38 -22.48
N SER A 458 6.39 -24.47 -22.84
CA SER A 458 7.43 -25.05 -21.98
C SER A 458 7.98 -24.08 -20.94
N VAL A 459 7.72 -22.77 -21.08
CA VAL A 459 8.08 -21.78 -20.07
C VAL A 459 7.24 -22.03 -18.82
N THR A 460 7.90 -22.23 -17.68
CA THR A 460 7.25 -22.40 -16.38
C THR A 460 7.56 -21.19 -15.51
N PRO A 461 6.55 -20.53 -14.92
CA PRO A 461 6.80 -19.42 -14.00
C PRO A 461 7.47 -19.94 -12.74
N ILE A 462 8.46 -19.20 -12.25
CA ILE A 462 9.12 -19.47 -10.99
C ILE A 462 8.21 -18.96 -9.88
N ARG A 463 7.71 -19.87 -9.06
CA ARG A 463 6.87 -19.57 -7.90
C ARG A 463 7.62 -19.97 -6.65
N LYS A 464 7.94 -18.98 -5.82
CA LYS A 464 8.55 -19.17 -4.52
C LYS A 464 7.70 -18.49 -3.46
N ARG A 465 7.75 -19.03 -2.26
CA ARG A 465 7.18 -18.43 -1.06
C ARG A 465 8.16 -18.51 0.10
N LEU A 466 8.01 -17.62 1.07
CA LEU A 466 8.71 -17.72 2.33
C LEU A 466 8.01 -18.69 3.27
N GLN A 467 8.79 -19.49 3.99
CA GLN A 467 8.31 -20.38 5.04
C GLN A 467 9.30 -20.40 6.20
N LEU A 468 8.78 -20.44 7.43
CA LEU A 468 9.59 -20.54 8.64
C LEU A 468 9.86 -21.99 9.01
N PHE A 469 11.11 -22.26 9.40
CA PHE A 469 11.57 -23.55 9.88
C PHE A 469 12.26 -23.37 11.23
N TRP A 470 12.04 -24.34 12.13
CA TRP A 470 12.81 -24.42 13.37
C TRP A 470 14.15 -25.11 13.10
N GLU A 471 15.25 -24.49 13.56
CA GLU A 471 16.59 -25.08 13.54
C GLU A 471 17.18 -25.13 14.95
N GLU A 472 17.64 -26.32 15.37
CA GLU A 472 18.45 -26.46 16.58
C GLU A 472 19.89 -26.03 16.28
N ILE A 473 20.27 -24.79 16.66
CA ILE A 473 21.63 -24.24 16.56
C ILE A 473 22.46 -24.63 17.77
#